data_AF-A0A7S3F2E6-F1
#
_entry.id   AF-A0A7S3F2E6-F1
#
_cell.length_a   1.000
_cell.length_b   1.000
_cell.length_c   1.000
_cell.angle_alpha   90.00
_cell.angle_beta   90.00
_cell.angle_gamma   90.00
#
_symmetry.space_group_name_H-M   'P 1'
#
loop_
_entity.id
_entity.type
_entity.pdbx_description
1 polymer ?
#
loop_
_entity_poly.entity_id
_entity_poly.type
_entity_poly.pdbx_seq_one_letter_code
_entity_poly.pdbx_strand_id
1 'polypeptide(L)'
;MAPLATSAAVHDVRVLGAIGVVEMVEPVHLPSVQALLVERGVWLRPFGRMLYTMPPFVISSAELRRVTDGMRAVVEATERGLLGSGAPLDSERWRAADSGASEASHSVTIGRVAEERNAPS
;
A
#
# COMPACT_ATOMS: atom_id res chain seq x y z
N MET A 1 11.37 -8.20 -3.54
CA MET A 1 10.36 -7.69 -4.52
C MET A 1 10.43 -8.46 -5.84
N ALA A 2 11.62 -8.73 -6.40
CA ALA A 2 11.77 -9.48 -7.67
C ALA A 2 10.96 -10.78 -7.82
N PRO A 3 10.75 -11.62 -6.77
CA PRO A 3 9.91 -12.82 -6.90
C PRO A 3 8.44 -12.56 -7.22
N LEU A 4 7.94 -11.33 -7.07
CA LEU A 4 6.55 -10.99 -7.40
C LEU A 4 6.31 -10.89 -8.91
N ALA A 5 7.37 -10.73 -9.71
CA ALA A 5 7.27 -10.60 -11.17
C ALA A 5 6.78 -11.88 -11.86
N THR A 6 6.75 -13.02 -11.16
CA THR A 6 6.23 -14.28 -11.70
C THR A 6 4.72 -14.46 -11.49
N SER A 7 4.06 -13.54 -10.76
CA SER A 7 2.62 -13.61 -10.52
C SER A 7 1.82 -13.18 -11.75
N ALA A 8 0.74 -13.90 -12.05
CA ALA A 8 -0.16 -13.54 -13.15
C ALA A 8 -0.92 -12.22 -12.90
N ALA A 9 -0.99 -11.77 -11.64
CA ALA A 9 -1.60 -10.49 -11.27
C ALA A 9 -0.66 -9.28 -11.50
N VAL A 10 0.62 -9.51 -11.80
CA VAL A 10 1.65 -8.48 -11.91
C VAL A 10 2.08 -8.32 -13.37
N HIS A 11 2.05 -7.09 -13.85
CA HIS A 11 2.55 -6.72 -15.17
C HIS A 11 4.06 -6.44 -15.14
N ASP A 12 4.54 -5.71 -14.13
CA ASP A 12 5.97 -5.38 -13.99
C ASP A 12 6.36 -5.06 -12.54
N VAL A 13 7.63 -5.24 -12.20
CA VAL A 13 8.23 -4.89 -10.91
C VAL A 13 9.48 -4.06 -11.12
N ARG A 14 9.47 -2.83 -10.61
CA ARG A 14 10.57 -1.87 -10.77
C ARG A 14 11.13 -1.45 -9.42
N VAL A 15 12.45 -1.34 -9.34
CA VAL A 15 13.15 -0.86 -8.15
C VAL A 15 14.20 0.18 -8.55
N LEU A 16 14.15 1.36 -7.93
CA LEU A 16 15.13 2.43 -8.10
C LEU A 16 15.55 2.96 -6.72
N GLY A 17 16.75 2.59 -6.27
CA GLY A 17 17.19 2.89 -4.92
C GLY A 17 16.24 2.28 -3.87
N ALA A 18 15.68 3.12 -2.99
CA ALA A 18 14.69 2.69 -2.01
C ALA A 18 13.26 2.62 -2.56
N ILE A 19 13.00 3.08 -3.79
CA ILE A 19 11.65 3.08 -4.37
C ILE A 19 11.37 1.69 -4.93
N GLY A 20 10.26 1.09 -4.50
CA GLY A 20 9.77 -0.18 -5.03
C GLY A 20 8.37 -0.04 -5.59
N VAL A 21 8.17 -0.48 -6.83
CA VAL A 21 6.89 -0.42 -7.55
C VAL A 21 6.52 -1.80 -8.06
N VAL A 22 5.29 -2.20 -7.81
CA VAL A 22 4.62 -3.35 -8.43
C VAL A 22 3.46 -2.79 -9.24
N GLU A 23 3.55 -2.95 -10.56
CA GLU A 23 2.46 -2.63 -11.47
C GLU A 23 1.58 -3.87 -11.65
N MET A 24 0.33 -3.76 -11.19
CA MET A 24 -0.68 -4.79 -11.34
C MET A 24 -1.23 -4.80 -12.77
N VAL A 25 -1.78 -5.93 -13.21
CA VAL A 25 -2.45 -6.03 -14.53
C VAL A 25 -3.70 -5.16 -14.58
N GLU A 26 -4.51 -5.24 -13.52
CA GLU A 26 -5.75 -4.49 -13.34
C GLU A 26 -5.62 -3.44 -12.23
N PRO A 27 -6.42 -2.35 -12.25
CA PRO A 27 -6.44 -1.39 -11.15
C PRO A 27 -6.79 -2.06 -9.82
N VAL A 28 -6.13 -1.65 -8.74
CA VAL A 28 -6.41 -2.20 -7.42
C VAL A 28 -7.68 -1.62 -6.83
N HIS A 29 -8.48 -2.46 -6.17
CA HIS A 29 -9.60 -1.99 -5.37
C HIS A 29 -9.08 -1.39 -4.06
N LEU A 30 -8.94 -0.05 -4.04
CA LEU A 30 -8.31 0.69 -2.96
C LEU A 30 -8.86 0.36 -1.56
N PRO A 31 -10.19 0.31 -1.31
CA PRO A 31 -10.70 -0.01 0.02
C PRO A 31 -10.26 -1.39 0.53
N SER A 32 -10.32 -2.43 -0.32
CA SER A 32 -9.94 -3.79 0.07
C SER A 32 -8.44 -3.93 0.28
N VAL A 33 -7.63 -3.30 -0.59
CA VAL A 33 -6.18 -3.32 -0.43
C VAL A 33 -5.75 -2.58 0.84
N GLN A 34 -6.35 -1.42 1.11
CA GLN A 34 -6.02 -0.63 2.29
C GLN A 34 -6.40 -1.39 3.57
N ALA A 35 -7.58 -2.01 3.63
CA ALA A 35 -7.99 -2.86 4.75
C ALA A 35 -6.96 -3.98 5.02
N LEU A 36 -6.57 -4.72 3.98
CA LEU A 36 -5.57 -5.79 4.08
C LEU A 36 -4.20 -5.29 4.57
N LEU A 37 -3.78 -4.11 4.13
CA LEU A 37 -2.50 -3.53 4.55
C LEU A 37 -2.54 -3.08 6.01
N VAL A 38 -3.64 -2.42 6.44
CA VAL A 38 -3.81 -1.98 7.82
C VAL A 38 -3.83 -3.16 8.80
N GLU A 39 -4.52 -4.25 8.44
CA GLU A 39 -4.50 -5.50 9.22
C GLU A 39 -3.08 -6.06 9.42
N ARG A 40 -2.16 -5.74 8.49
CA ARG A 40 -0.75 -6.15 8.54
C ARG A 40 0.18 -5.10 9.16
N GLY A 41 -0.38 -4.02 9.72
CA GLY A 41 0.40 -2.93 10.30
C GLY A 41 1.17 -2.12 9.27
N VAL A 42 0.70 -2.10 8.02
CA VAL A 42 1.29 -1.35 6.91
C VAL A 42 0.29 -0.33 6.40
N TRP A 43 0.75 0.89 6.18
CA TRP A 43 -0.05 1.89 5.48
C TRP A 43 0.64 2.22 4.16
N LEU A 44 -0.01 1.88 3.04
CA LEU A 44 0.36 2.35 1.71
C LEU A 44 -0.88 2.94 1.07
N ARG A 45 -0.66 3.86 0.14
CA ARG A 45 -1.72 4.42 -0.70
C ARG A 45 -1.48 4.05 -2.16
N PRO A 46 -1.88 2.84 -2.58
CA PRO A 46 -1.85 2.47 -3.99
C PRO A 46 -2.68 3.41 -4.85
N PHE A 47 -2.38 3.44 -6.14
CA PHE A 47 -3.14 4.25 -7.08
C PHE A 47 -3.28 3.56 -8.42
N GLY A 48 -4.52 3.33 -8.86
CA GLY A 48 -4.81 2.56 -10.07
C GLY A 48 -4.11 1.22 -10.05
N ARG A 49 -3.22 0.97 -11.01
CA ARG A 49 -2.44 -0.28 -11.06
C ARG A 49 -1.18 -0.27 -10.19
N MET A 50 -0.83 0.86 -9.58
CA MET A 50 0.43 1.03 -8.87
C MET A 50 0.29 0.65 -7.40
N LEU A 51 0.94 -0.45 -7.02
CA LEU A 51 1.24 -0.78 -5.63
C LEU A 51 2.71 -0.43 -5.38
N TYR A 52 2.97 0.64 -4.63
CA TYR A 52 4.32 1.18 -4.49
C TYR A 52 4.67 1.54 -3.06
N THR A 53 5.96 1.68 -2.80
CA THR A 53 6.51 2.18 -1.55
C THR A 53 7.76 3.02 -1.78
N MET A 54 7.94 4.03 -0.94
CA MET A 54 9.16 4.82 -0.82
C MET A 54 9.46 4.96 0.69
N PRO A 55 10.01 3.91 1.32
CA PRO A 55 10.24 3.90 2.75
C PRO A 55 11.30 4.96 3.13
N PRO A 56 11.25 5.50 4.35
CA PRO A 56 12.27 6.43 4.83
C PRO A 56 13.64 5.73 4.90
N PHE A 57 14.73 6.45 4.65
CA PHE A 57 16.07 5.84 4.66
C PHE A 57 16.52 5.31 6.02
N VAL A 58 15.87 5.75 7.11
CA VAL A 58 16.11 5.26 8.48
C VAL A 58 15.31 4.01 8.84
N ILE A 59 14.51 3.47 7.90
CA ILE A 59 13.69 2.27 8.13
C ILE A 59 14.55 1.08 8.56
N SER A 60 14.12 0.33 9.58
CA SER A 60 14.78 -0.91 9.96
C SER A 60 14.49 -2.03 8.96
N SER A 61 15.37 -3.03 8.89
CA SER A 61 15.15 -4.22 8.05
C SER A 61 13.87 -4.98 8.43
N ALA A 62 13.41 -4.89 9.68
CA ALA A 62 12.17 -5.52 10.13
C ALA A 62 10.92 -4.76 9.65
N GLU A 63 10.95 -3.43 9.70
CA GLU A 63 9.88 -2.58 9.15
C GLU A 63 9.81 -2.70 7.63
N LEU A 64 10.96 -2.69 6.95
CA LEU A 64 11.01 -2.88 5.51
C LEU A 64 10.43 -4.23 5.11
N ARG A 65 10.74 -5.30 5.85
CA ARG A 65 10.13 -6.62 5.65
C ARG A 65 8.61 -6.56 5.77
N ARG A 66 8.08 -5.93 6.83
CA ARG A 66 6.62 -5.77 6.98
C ARG A 66 5.98 -5.11 5.78
N VAL A 67 6.56 -4.01 5.28
CA VAL A 67 6.07 -3.31 4.08
C VAL A 67 6.08 -4.25 2.87
N THR A 68 7.21 -4.92 2.60
CA THR A 68 7.31 -5.82 1.44
C THR A 68 6.42 -7.06 1.54
N ASP A 69 6.19 -7.57 2.75
CA ASP A 69 5.29 -8.70 3.00
C ASP A 69 3.82 -8.27 2.86
N GLY A 70 3.48 -7.04 3.26
CA GLY A 70 2.18 -6.43 2.98
C GLY A 70 1.93 -6.32 1.48
N MET A 71 2.91 -5.83 0.71
CA MET A 71 2.81 -5.76 -0.75
C MET A 71 2.66 -7.14 -1.40
N ARG A 72 3.44 -8.14 -0.94
CA ARG A 72 3.31 -9.53 -1.37
C ARG A 72 1.90 -10.07 -1.12
N ALA A 73 1.36 -9.84 0.07
CA ALA A 73 0.04 -10.34 0.43
C ALA A 73 -1.07 -9.77 -0.48
N VAL A 74 -0.97 -8.50 -0.87
CA VAL A 74 -1.87 -7.89 -1.85
C VAL A 74 -1.79 -8.63 -3.19
N VAL A 75 -0.58 -8.83 -3.72
CA VAL A 75 -0.37 -9.54 -5.00
C VAL A 75 -0.96 -10.94 -4.96
N GLU A 76 -0.65 -11.72 -3.94
CA GLU A 76 -1.17 -13.09 -3.83
C GLU A 76 -2.68 -13.13 -3.62
N ALA A 77 -3.26 -12.16 -2.90
CA ALA A 77 -4.72 -12.07 -2.73
C ALA A 77 -5.41 -11.69 -4.04
N THR A 78 -4.83 -10.78 -4.84
CA THR A 78 -5.31 -10.44 -6.18
C THR A 78 -5.21 -11.63 -7.12
N GLU A 79 -4.08 -12.34 -7.15
CA GLU A 79 -3.90 -13.54 -8.00
C GLU A 79 -4.90 -14.66 -7.66
N ARG A 80 -5.25 -14.79 -6.37
CA ARG A 80 -6.28 -15.71 -5.89
C ARG A 80 -7.72 -15.21 -6.11
N GLY A 81 -7.91 -14.03 -6.69
CA GLY A 81 -9.23 -13.43 -6.92
C GLY A 81 -9.96 -12.99 -5.64
N LEU A 82 -9.24 -12.80 -4.54
CA LEU A 82 -9.80 -12.44 -3.22
C LEU A 82 -10.02 -10.93 -3.07
N LEU A 83 -9.39 -10.13 -3.93
CA LEU A 83 -9.55 -8.68 -3.96
C LEU A 83 -10.27 -8.30 -5.25
N GLY A 84 -11.24 -7.38 -5.16
CA GLY A 84 -11.86 -6.80 -6.33
C GLY A 84 -10.90 -5.98 -7.18
N SER A 85 -11.34 -5.62 -8.39
CA SER A 85 -10.66 -4.63 -9.23
C SER A 85 -11.18 -3.22 -8.92
N GLY A 86 -10.30 -2.23 -8.99
CA GLY A 86 -10.65 -0.83 -8.91
C GLY A 86 -11.17 -0.30 -10.25
N ALA A 87 -11.83 0.86 -10.21
CA ALA A 87 -12.14 1.57 -11.45
C ALA A 87 -10.83 2.06 -12.13
N PRO A 88 -10.75 2.03 -13.48
CA PRO A 88 -9.60 2.53 -14.23
C PRO A 88 -9.19 3.93 -13.83
N LEU A 89 -7.91 4.24 -14.06
CA LEU A 89 -7.41 5.59 -13.95
C LEU A 89 -7.81 6.37 -15.21
N ASP A 90 -8.62 7.41 -15.03
CA ASP A 90 -8.74 8.51 -16.00
C ASP A 90 -7.99 9.75 -15.48
N SER A 91 -7.65 10.66 -16.39
CA SER A 91 -6.82 11.84 -16.09
C SER A 91 -7.54 12.88 -15.22
N GLU A 92 -8.87 12.86 -15.17
CA GLU A 92 -9.68 13.75 -14.34
C GLU A 92 -9.69 13.28 -12.88
N ARG A 93 -9.75 11.97 -12.66
CA ARG A 93 -9.78 11.34 -11.35
C ARG A 93 -8.44 11.40 -10.62
N TRP A 94 -7.31 11.45 -11.34
CA TRP A 94 -6.00 11.79 -10.73
C TRP A 94 -6.02 13.15 -10.06
N ARG A 95 -6.51 14.19 -10.75
CA ARG A 95 -6.58 15.55 -10.20
C ARG A 95 -7.44 15.61 -8.94
N ALA A 96 -8.54 14.85 -8.90
CA ALA A 96 -9.40 14.74 -7.73
C ALA A 96 -8.74 13.96 -6.56
N ALA A 97 -7.95 12.92 -6.84
CA ALA A 97 -7.28 12.13 -5.81
C ALA A 97 -6.09 12.86 -5.16
N ASP A 98 -5.36 13.67 -5.93
CA ASP A 98 -4.22 14.45 -5.46
C ASP A 98 -4.65 15.66 -4.60
N SER A 99 -5.76 16.31 -4.96
CA SER A 99 -6.31 17.43 -4.18
C SER A 99 -6.76 17.03 -2.77
N GLY A 100 -7.20 15.79 -2.56
CA GLY A 100 -7.46 15.25 -1.21
C GLY A 100 -6.21 14.74 -0.46
N ALA A 101 -5.07 14.60 -1.14
CA ALA A 101 -3.81 14.15 -0.53
C ALA A 101 -3.12 15.25 0.30
N SER A 102 -3.33 16.52 -0.09
CA SER A 102 -2.67 17.67 0.52
C SER A 102 -3.06 17.91 1.99
N GLU A 103 -4.27 17.53 2.40
CA GLU A 103 -4.74 17.71 3.79
C GLU A 103 -4.26 16.59 4.74
N ALA A 104 -4.12 15.36 4.25
CA ALA A 104 -3.69 14.22 5.08
C ALA A 104 -2.17 14.16 5.31
N SER A 105 -1.38 14.96 4.57
CA SER A 105 0.08 14.89 4.60
C SER A 105 0.72 15.57 5.83
N HIS A 106 -0.05 16.23 6.69
CA HIS A 106 0.46 17.00 7.84
C HIS A 106 0.45 16.27 9.19
N SER A 107 -0.03 15.03 9.28
CA SER A 107 0.13 14.24 10.52
C SER A 107 0.19 12.74 10.23
N VAL A 108 1.39 12.27 9.89
CA VAL A 108 1.80 10.89 10.18
C VAL A 108 2.93 10.98 11.20
N THR A 109 2.57 11.36 12.42
CA THR A 109 3.40 11.04 13.58
C THR A 109 3.25 9.53 13.81
N ILE A 110 4.36 8.80 13.95
CA ILE A 110 4.34 7.41 14.42
C ILE A 110 3.72 7.41 15.81
N GLY A 111 2.41 7.19 15.86
CA GLY A 111 1.61 7.20 17.07
C GLY A 111 2.02 6.03 17.95
N ARG A 112 2.61 6.35 19.10
CA ARG A 112 2.69 5.46 20.26
C ARG A 112 1.33 4.80 20.48
N VAL A 113 1.32 3.48 20.62
CA VAL A 113 0.28 2.77 21.36
C VAL A 113 0.44 3.21 22.82
N ALA A 114 -0.37 4.14 23.29
CA ALA A 114 -0.45 4.51 24.69
C ALA A 114 -1.91 4.54 25.14
N GLU A 115 -2.19 3.60 26.05
CA GLU A 115 -3.06 3.76 27.22
C GLU A 115 -4.56 4.06 27.02
N GLU A 116 -5.34 2.98 27.06
CA GLU A 116 -6.72 3.01 27.54
C GLU A 116 -6.82 2.24 28.87
N ARG A 117 -6.33 2.89 29.94
CA ARG A 117 -6.69 2.60 31.34
C ARG A 117 -7.29 3.87 31.93
N ASN A 118 -8.60 4.05 31.81
CA ASN A 118 -9.38 4.74 32.84
C ASN A 118 -10.88 4.44 32.68
N ALA A 119 -11.37 3.42 33.38
CA ALA A 119 -12.78 3.32 33.74
C ALA A 119 -12.94 3.98 35.12
N PRO A 120 -13.91 4.90 35.32
CA PRO A 120 -14.10 5.55 36.60
C PRO A 120 -14.72 4.62 37.65
N SER A 121 -14.39 4.94 38.90
CA SER A 121 -14.67 4.27 40.17
C SER A 121 -16.12 3.90 40.46
#